data_AF-A0A940BVG5-F1
#
_entry.id   AF-A0A940BVG5-F1
#
_cell.length_a   1.000
_cell.length_b   1.000
_cell.length_c   1.000
_cell.angle_alpha   90.00
_cell.angle_beta   90.00
_cell.angle_gamma   90.00
#
_symmetry.space_group_name_H-M   'P 1'
#
loop_
_entity.id
_entity.type
_entity.pdbx_description
1 polymer ?
#
loop_
_entity_poly.entity_id
_entity_poly.type
_entity_poly.pdbx_seq_one_letter_code
_entity_poly.pdbx_strand_id
1 'polypeptide(L)'
;MVYEDIRRFLPHFRFEGEFVNASEINAGNINTTYRLTYRLPNGTEKAYLLQRINTYVFKDPDAVMRNIVNVTDHIRRAYEAQGVDSSRRVLRVIPTTDGQPLYKHSEDNCWRAYNYVDHATAYDMLEKPEHFYEAGRAFGEFQRLLTDYPASELAEIIPDFHNTLRRFYAFVASVAADKAGRVRFLEDEIEFFFDRRRAMSEIAKALDTGRLPVRVTHNDTKINNVMIDDETGRAICVIDLDTVMPGSALYDFGDAIRSGASTAAEDETDLSKVSLDLNLFELFTRGFLSEVKDILTPAEIELMPRSVHTIACELAMRFLTDYIDGDLYFRIRTPDHNLVRARNQMALAKDIEAKLAEMQAIVRKYARA
;
A
#
# COMPACT_ATOMS: atom_id res chain seq x y z
N MET A 1 -22.74 -19.01 8.99
CA MET A 1 -22.54 -17.62 9.45
C MET A 1 -22.15 -16.74 8.27
N VAL A 2 -20.99 -16.94 7.64
CA VAL A 2 -20.54 -16.16 6.45
C VAL A 2 -21.61 -15.96 5.37
N TYR A 3 -22.29 -17.01 4.91
CA TYR A 3 -23.33 -16.86 3.87
C TYR A 3 -24.50 -15.97 4.31
N GLU A 4 -24.93 -16.04 5.58
CA GLU A 4 -26.02 -15.21 6.10
C GLU A 4 -25.65 -13.72 6.10
N ASP A 5 -24.36 -13.41 6.31
CA ASP A 5 -23.87 -12.04 6.32
C ASP A 5 -23.93 -11.41 4.92
N ILE A 6 -23.70 -12.21 3.87
CA ILE A 6 -23.51 -11.71 2.50
C ILE A 6 -24.67 -12.00 1.53
N ARG A 7 -25.57 -12.96 1.82
CA ARG A 7 -26.58 -13.46 0.86
C ARG A 7 -27.47 -12.38 0.26
N ARG A 8 -27.75 -11.32 1.02
CA ARG A 8 -28.57 -10.18 0.56
C ARG A 8 -27.86 -9.28 -0.44
N PHE A 9 -26.52 -9.34 -0.54
CA PHE A 9 -25.73 -8.50 -1.43
C PHE A 9 -25.43 -9.18 -2.76
N LEU A 10 -25.32 -10.51 -2.77
CA LEU A 10 -24.98 -11.29 -3.97
C LEU A 10 -25.86 -11.01 -5.20
N PRO A 11 -27.20 -10.89 -5.08
CA PRO A 11 -28.08 -10.64 -6.24
C PRO A 11 -27.90 -9.27 -6.88
N HIS A 12 -27.19 -8.35 -6.23
CA HIS A 12 -26.96 -7.00 -6.76
C HIS A 12 -25.76 -6.91 -7.69
N PHE A 13 -24.97 -7.98 -7.84
CA PHE A 13 -23.78 -8.03 -8.70
C PHE A 13 -23.97 -8.98 -9.88
N ARG A 14 -23.30 -8.69 -11.00
CA ARG A 14 -23.33 -9.50 -12.22
C ARG A 14 -22.34 -10.67 -12.16
N PHE A 15 -22.46 -11.53 -11.14
CA PHE A 15 -21.69 -12.76 -11.07
C PHE A 15 -22.16 -13.75 -12.15
N GLU A 16 -21.22 -14.42 -12.81
CA GLU A 16 -21.54 -15.49 -13.76
C GLU A 16 -21.60 -16.85 -13.05
N GLY A 17 -22.65 -17.63 -13.34
CA GLY A 17 -22.85 -18.97 -12.81
C GLY A 17 -23.79 -19.03 -11.60
N GLU A 18 -23.86 -20.20 -10.96
CA GLU A 18 -24.64 -20.44 -9.76
C GLU A 18 -23.76 -20.39 -8.52
N PHE A 19 -24.20 -19.71 -7.46
CA PHE A 19 -23.46 -19.65 -6.20
C PHE A 19 -23.30 -21.04 -5.58
N VAL A 20 -22.07 -21.40 -5.19
CA VAL A 20 -21.74 -22.68 -4.55
C VAL A 20 -21.44 -22.49 -3.07
N ASN A 21 -20.48 -21.63 -2.73
CA ASN A 21 -20.08 -21.36 -1.35
C ASN A 21 -19.35 -20.01 -1.22
N ALA A 22 -19.11 -19.61 0.03
CA ALA A 22 -18.29 -18.47 0.36
C ALA A 22 -17.44 -18.75 1.60
N SER A 23 -16.25 -18.15 1.63
CA SER A 23 -15.35 -18.14 2.79
C SER A 23 -14.83 -16.72 3.04
N GLU A 24 -14.69 -16.34 4.31
CA GLU A 24 -14.06 -15.07 4.68
C GLU A 24 -12.53 -15.17 4.56
N ILE A 25 -11.90 -14.13 4.04
CA ILE A 25 -10.44 -13.97 3.98
C ILE A 25 -10.03 -13.03 5.12
N ASN A 26 -9.36 -13.58 6.14
CA ASN A 26 -8.98 -12.85 7.35
C ASN A 26 -7.60 -12.15 7.27
N ALA A 27 -6.99 -12.08 6.08
CA ALA A 27 -5.67 -11.47 5.90
C ALA A 27 -5.71 -9.92 5.76
N GLY A 28 -6.87 -9.34 5.44
CA GLY A 28 -7.02 -7.90 5.24
C GLY A 28 -7.26 -7.12 6.53
N ASN A 29 -6.53 -6.00 6.72
CA ASN A 29 -6.60 -5.18 7.93
C ASN A 29 -7.71 -4.09 7.91
N ILE A 30 -8.20 -3.71 6.72
CA ILE A 30 -9.11 -2.57 6.56
C ILE A 30 -10.53 -3.03 6.17
N ASN A 31 -10.69 -3.67 5.01
CA ASN A 31 -11.99 -4.12 4.49
C ASN A 31 -12.32 -5.56 4.93
N THR A 32 -13.61 -5.88 4.99
CA THR A 32 -14.06 -7.27 5.17
C THR A 32 -14.14 -7.94 3.80
N THR A 33 -13.40 -9.04 3.60
CA THR A 33 -13.24 -9.69 2.28
C THR A 33 -13.77 -11.12 2.30
N TYR A 34 -14.54 -11.48 1.28
CA TYR A 34 -15.07 -12.83 1.08
C TYR A 34 -14.64 -13.36 -0.30
N ARG A 35 -14.18 -14.61 -0.33
CA ARG A 35 -14.03 -15.39 -1.57
C ARG A 35 -15.34 -16.10 -1.85
N LEU A 36 -15.89 -15.89 -3.03
CA LEU A 36 -17.09 -16.57 -3.51
C LEU A 36 -16.70 -17.61 -4.55
N THR A 37 -17.35 -18.77 -4.52
CA THR A 37 -17.21 -19.81 -5.56
C THR A 37 -18.53 -19.92 -6.31
N TYR A 38 -18.47 -19.83 -7.63
CA TYR A 38 -19.60 -19.98 -8.54
C TYR A 38 -19.36 -21.12 -9.52
N ARG A 39 -20.40 -21.88 -9.87
CA ARG A 39 -20.36 -22.92 -10.90
C ARG A 39 -20.88 -22.36 -12.21
N LEU A 40 -20.05 -22.37 -13.24
CA LEU A 40 -20.41 -21.94 -14.59
C LEU A 40 -21.27 -22.99 -15.32
N PRO A 41 -21.98 -22.62 -16.40
CA PRO A 41 -22.83 -23.54 -17.16
C PRO A 41 -22.10 -24.75 -17.76
N ASN A 42 -20.79 -24.63 -18.00
CA ASN A 42 -19.93 -25.70 -18.49
C ASN A 42 -19.44 -26.66 -17.38
N GLY A 43 -19.91 -26.47 -16.14
CA GLY A 43 -19.54 -27.29 -14.97
C GLY A 43 -18.26 -26.87 -14.26
N THR A 44 -17.48 -25.92 -14.81
CA THR A 44 -16.26 -25.40 -14.17
C THR A 44 -16.59 -24.42 -13.05
N GLU A 45 -15.68 -24.25 -12.09
CA GLU A 45 -15.83 -23.28 -11.00
C GLU A 45 -15.05 -22.00 -11.30
N LYS A 46 -15.62 -20.87 -10.91
CA LYS A 46 -15.03 -19.53 -11.01
C LYS A 46 -15.12 -18.84 -9.66
N ALA A 47 -14.03 -18.22 -9.26
CA ALA A 47 -13.97 -17.48 -8.00
C ALA A 47 -14.13 -15.97 -8.22
N TYR A 48 -14.73 -15.32 -7.22
CA TYR A 48 -14.84 -13.85 -7.15
C TYR A 48 -14.45 -13.38 -5.75
N LEU A 49 -14.08 -12.10 -5.64
CA LEU A 49 -13.98 -11.42 -4.36
C LEU A 49 -15.20 -10.53 -4.16
N LEU A 50 -15.77 -10.56 -2.97
CA LEU A 50 -16.77 -9.61 -2.50
C LEU A 50 -16.22 -8.90 -1.27
N GLN A 51 -16.23 -7.58 -1.27
CA GLN A 51 -15.68 -6.78 -0.18
C GLN A 51 -16.70 -5.78 0.34
N ARG A 52 -16.79 -5.69 1.67
CA ARG A 52 -17.41 -4.55 2.35
C ARG A 52 -16.34 -3.50 2.62
N ILE A 53 -16.52 -2.32 2.04
CA ILE A 53 -15.60 -1.18 2.20
C ILE A 53 -15.70 -0.62 3.61
N ASN A 54 -14.55 -0.32 4.22
CA ASN A 54 -14.49 0.33 5.52
C ASN A 54 -14.75 1.84 5.39
N THR A 55 -16.00 2.26 5.59
CA THR A 55 -16.41 3.68 5.48
C THR A 55 -15.90 4.56 6.62
N TYR A 56 -15.30 3.98 7.66
CA TYR A 56 -14.61 4.76 8.68
C TYR A 56 -13.28 5.32 8.15
N VAL A 57 -12.52 4.51 7.41
CA VAL A 57 -11.26 4.94 6.78
C VAL A 57 -11.53 5.66 5.46
N PHE A 58 -12.38 5.08 4.61
CA PHE A 58 -12.70 5.61 3.29
C PHE A 58 -14.03 6.36 3.31
N LYS A 59 -13.97 7.65 3.64
CA LYS A 59 -15.15 8.51 3.80
C LYS A 59 -15.96 8.72 2.51
N ASP A 60 -15.31 8.60 1.35
CA ASP A 60 -15.95 8.68 0.03
C ASP A 60 -15.68 7.39 -0.77
N PRO A 61 -16.51 6.34 -0.57
CA PRO A 61 -16.38 5.10 -1.32
C PRO A 61 -16.57 5.24 -2.84
N ASP A 62 -17.30 6.26 -3.31
CA ASP A 62 -17.44 6.49 -4.76
C ASP A 62 -16.12 6.98 -5.34
N ALA A 63 -15.43 7.91 -4.68
CA ALA A 63 -14.11 8.38 -5.10
C ALA A 63 -13.10 7.23 -5.18
N VAL A 64 -13.09 6.35 -4.16
CA VAL A 64 -12.26 5.13 -4.17
C VAL A 64 -12.55 4.30 -5.41
N MET A 65 -13.82 3.96 -5.66
CA MET A 65 -14.17 3.12 -6.81
C MET A 65 -13.91 3.80 -8.16
N ARG A 66 -14.06 5.12 -8.24
CA ARG A 66 -13.74 5.90 -9.45
C ARG A 66 -12.25 5.80 -9.78
N ASN A 67 -11.38 5.99 -8.79
CA ASN A 67 -9.93 5.85 -8.96
C ASN A 67 -9.58 4.43 -9.40
N ILE A 68 -10.11 3.41 -8.71
CA ILE A 68 -9.83 2.00 -9.01
C ILE A 68 -10.26 1.64 -10.43
N VAL A 69 -11.49 1.99 -10.83
CA VAL A 69 -11.99 1.70 -12.18
C VAL A 69 -11.11 2.40 -13.22
N ASN A 70 -10.82 3.68 -13.05
CA ASN A 70 -10.03 4.43 -14.03
C ASN A 70 -8.61 3.86 -14.20
N VAL A 71 -7.95 3.55 -13.09
CA VAL A 71 -6.59 3.00 -13.08
C VAL A 71 -6.56 1.58 -13.66
N THR A 72 -7.47 0.71 -13.23
CA THR A 72 -7.54 -0.67 -13.73
C THR A 72 -7.88 -0.72 -15.23
N ASP A 73 -8.81 0.13 -15.71
CA ASP A 73 -9.12 0.23 -17.14
C ASP A 73 -7.97 0.81 -17.98
N HIS A 74 -7.20 1.74 -17.43
CA HIS A 74 -5.99 2.24 -18.10
C HIS A 74 -4.93 1.14 -18.24
N ILE A 75 -4.58 0.47 -17.15
CA ILE A 75 -3.60 -0.63 -17.13
C ILE A 75 -4.06 -1.77 -18.06
N ARG A 76 -5.35 -2.14 -18.02
CA ARG A 76 -5.91 -3.15 -18.92
C ARG A 76 -5.72 -2.79 -20.38
N ARG A 77 -6.07 -1.56 -20.78
CA ARG A 77 -5.86 -1.08 -22.16
C ARG A 77 -4.39 -1.10 -22.57
N ALA A 78 -3.48 -0.78 -21.65
CA ALA A 78 -2.05 -0.85 -21.90
C ALA A 78 -1.57 -2.29 -22.15
N TYR A 79 -2.07 -3.28 -21.41
CA TYR A 79 -1.79 -4.70 -21.68
C TYR A 79 -2.41 -5.20 -22.98
N GLU A 80 -3.66 -4.84 -23.27
CA GLU A 80 -4.36 -5.21 -24.51
C GLU A 80 -3.64 -4.66 -25.74
N ALA A 81 -3.14 -3.42 -25.68
CA ALA A 81 -2.33 -2.83 -26.74
C ALA A 81 -1.01 -3.57 -27.01
N GLN A 82 -0.49 -4.29 -26.02
CA GLN A 82 0.71 -5.13 -26.13
C GLN A 82 0.37 -6.58 -26.51
N GLY A 83 -0.91 -6.94 -26.67
CA GLY A 83 -1.34 -8.31 -26.91
C GLY A 83 -1.13 -9.24 -25.71
N VAL A 84 -1.02 -8.68 -24.50
CA VAL A 84 -0.83 -9.44 -23.25
C VAL A 84 -2.18 -9.71 -22.61
N ASP A 85 -2.43 -10.95 -22.20
CA ASP A 85 -3.64 -11.29 -21.43
C ASP A 85 -3.59 -10.64 -20.03
N SER A 86 -4.54 -9.75 -19.78
CA SER A 86 -4.68 -9.01 -18.53
C SER A 86 -5.57 -9.70 -17.49
N SER A 87 -6.18 -10.85 -17.82
CA SER A 87 -7.22 -11.50 -17.00
C SER A 87 -6.79 -11.80 -15.56
N ARG A 88 -5.52 -12.17 -15.38
CA ARG A 88 -4.85 -12.42 -14.08
C ARG A 88 -3.89 -11.31 -13.67
N ARG A 89 -3.76 -10.23 -14.47
CA ARG A 89 -2.78 -9.15 -14.25
C ARG A 89 -3.36 -7.86 -13.71
N VAL A 90 -4.68 -7.70 -13.79
CA VAL A 90 -5.39 -6.50 -13.37
C VAL A 90 -6.67 -6.91 -12.64
N LEU A 91 -6.94 -6.26 -11.51
CA LEU A 91 -8.25 -6.40 -10.86
C LEU A 91 -9.36 -5.84 -11.76
N ARG A 92 -10.40 -6.61 -11.95
CA ARG A 92 -11.58 -6.27 -12.73
C ARG A 92 -12.78 -6.17 -11.81
N VAL A 93 -13.35 -4.97 -11.73
CA VAL A 93 -14.60 -4.73 -11.02
C VAL A 93 -15.73 -5.54 -11.67
N ILE A 94 -16.44 -6.31 -10.86
CA ILE A 94 -17.70 -6.93 -11.26
C ILE A 94 -18.81 -5.91 -10.99
N PRO A 95 -19.44 -5.36 -12.03
CA PRO A 95 -20.44 -4.31 -11.84
C PRO A 95 -21.70 -4.86 -11.17
N THR A 96 -22.45 -3.96 -10.57
CA THR A 96 -23.80 -4.21 -10.09
C THR A 96 -24.76 -4.48 -11.25
N THR A 97 -25.96 -4.98 -10.96
CA THR A 97 -26.98 -5.26 -11.98
C THR A 97 -27.41 -3.99 -12.75
N ASP A 98 -27.36 -2.81 -12.12
CA ASP A 98 -27.56 -1.49 -12.75
C ASP A 98 -26.28 -0.89 -13.38
N GLY A 99 -25.15 -1.62 -13.35
CA GLY A 99 -23.93 -1.26 -14.08
C GLY A 99 -22.96 -0.36 -13.31
N GLN A 100 -23.19 -0.11 -12.02
CA GLN A 100 -22.31 0.67 -11.16
C GLN A 100 -21.15 -0.20 -10.64
N PRO A 101 -20.00 0.40 -10.30
CA PRO A 101 -18.87 -0.34 -9.71
C PRO A 101 -19.07 -0.66 -8.21
N LEU A 102 -20.08 -0.06 -7.59
CA LEU A 102 -20.31 -0.06 -6.15
C LEU A 102 -21.80 -0.28 -5.86
N TYR A 103 -22.10 -1.19 -4.93
CA TYR A 103 -23.43 -1.34 -4.35
C TYR A 103 -23.49 -0.66 -2.97
N LYS A 104 -24.36 0.34 -2.83
CA LYS A 104 -24.57 1.05 -1.56
C LYS A 104 -25.86 0.57 -0.90
N HIS A 105 -25.73 -0.16 0.20
CA HIS A 105 -26.89 -0.56 1.00
C HIS A 105 -27.34 0.57 1.96
N SER A 106 -26.37 1.30 2.51
CA SER A 106 -26.55 2.51 3.32
C SER A 106 -25.26 3.34 3.28
N GLU A 107 -25.23 4.53 3.89
CA GLU A 107 -24.04 5.40 3.95
C GLU A 107 -22.80 4.66 4.47
N ASP A 108 -22.94 3.90 5.56
CA ASP A 108 -21.84 3.13 6.16
C ASP A 108 -21.73 1.67 5.68
N ASN A 109 -22.44 1.29 4.61
CA ASN A 109 -22.49 -0.10 4.17
C ASN A 109 -22.41 -0.21 2.65
N CYS A 110 -21.17 -0.15 2.18
CA CYS A 110 -20.82 -0.15 0.77
C CYS A 110 -20.10 -1.45 0.37
N TRP A 111 -20.51 -2.05 -0.74
CA TRP A 111 -20.01 -3.33 -1.23
C TRP A 111 -19.50 -3.22 -2.66
N ARG A 112 -18.39 -3.90 -2.94
CA ARG A 112 -17.84 -4.04 -4.29
C ARG A 112 -17.45 -5.48 -4.56
N ALA A 113 -17.27 -5.83 -5.82
CA ALA A 113 -16.84 -7.15 -6.23
C ALA A 113 -15.74 -7.10 -7.29
N TYR A 114 -14.84 -8.10 -7.27
CA TYR A 114 -13.76 -8.26 -8.24
C TYR A 114 -13.72 -9.69 -8.80
N ASN A 115 -13.06 -9.87 -9.94
CA ASN A 115 -12.51 -11.18 -10.28
C ASN A 115 -11.56 -11.68 -9.18
N TYR A 116 -11.43 -13.00 -9.07
CA TYR A 116 -10.40 -13.61 -8.26
C TYR A 116 -9.17 -13.89 -9.14
N VAL A 117 -7.98 -13.50 -8.67
CA VAL A 117 -6.72 -13.88 -9.30
C VAL A 117 -6.35 -15.28 -8.79
N ASP A 118 -6.55 -16.29 -9.62
CA ASP A 118 -6.30 -17.69 -9.29
C ASP A 118 -4.83 -18.08 -9.49
N HIS A 119 -4.44 -19.24 -8.94
CA HIS A 119 -3.09 -19.83 -9.04
C HIS A 119 -1.96 -18.84 -8.72
N ALA A 120 -2.21 -17.99 -7.73
CA ALA A 120 -1.26 -17.01 -7.25
C ALA A 120 -1.46 -16.78 -5.75
N THR A 121 -0.36 -16.48 -5.10
CA THR A 121 -0.27 -16.29 -3.66
C THR A 121 0.20 -14.86 -3.34
N ALA A 122 -0.54 -14.18 -2.47
CA ALA A 122 -0.08 -12.99 -1.77
C ALA A 122 0.57 -13.43 -0.46
N TYR A 123 1.88 -13.18 -0.32
CA TYR A 123 2.63 -13.60 0.85
C TYR A 123 2.60 -12.51 1.93
N ASP A 124 2.15 -12.84 3.14
CA ASP A 124 2.18 -11.91 4.28
C ASP A 124 3.60 -11.55 4.73
N MET A 125 4.54 -12.47 4.51
CA MET A 125 5.96 -12.33 4.83
C MET A 125 6.79 -12.89 3.67
N LEU A 126 7.99 -12.35 3.44
CA LEU A 126 8.90 -12.89 2.43
C LEU A 126 9.32 -14.33 2.78
N GLU A 127 8.95 -15.29 1.93
CA GLU A 127 9.45 -16.68 2.04
C GLU A 127 10.81 -16.86 1.36
N LYS A 128 11.03 -16.12 0.27
CA LYS A 128 12.22 -16.19 -0.56
C LYS A 128 12.67 -14.77 -0.95
N PRO A 129 13.97 -14.46 -0.93
CA PRO A 129 14.47 -13.13 -1.35
C PRO A 129 14.02 -12.74 -2.77
N GLU A 130 13.87 -13.70 -3.67
CA GLU A 130 13.44 -13.48 -5.06
C GLU A 130 12.03 -12.90 -5.16
N HIS A 131 11.13 -13.19 -4.21
CA HIS A 131 9.79 -12.57 -4.19
C HIS A 131 9.90 -11.04 -4.03
N PHE A 132 10.95 -10.56 -3.36
CA PHE A 132 11.14 -9.13 -3.17
C PHE A 132 11.68 -8.43 -4.43
N TYR A 133 12.47 -9.13 -5.23
CA TYR A 133 12.79 -8.67 -6.60
C TYR A 133 11.52 -8.57 -7.45
N GLU A 134 10.68 -9.60 -7.43
CA GLU A 134 9.43 -9.61 -8.21
C GLU A 134 8.42 -8.56 -7.73
N ALA A 135 8.34 -8.28 -6.43
CA ALA A 135 7.56 -7.18 -5.90
C ALA A 135 8.06 -5.82 -6.39
N GLY A 136 9.38 -5.62 -6.38
CA GLY A 136 10.01 -4.44 -6.99
C GLY A 136 9.61 -4.29 -8.45
N ARG A 137 9.72 -5.37 -9.22
CA ARG A 137 9.30 -5.39 -10.63
C ARG A 137 7.82 -5.06 -10.79
N ALA A 138 6.93 -5.62 -9.97
CA ALA A 138 5.48 -5.38 -10.06
C ALA A 138 5.10 -3.92 -9.80
N PHE A 139 5.64 -3.31 -8.74
CA PHE A 139 5.38 -1.90 -8.45
C PHE A 139 6.05 -0.96 -9.45
N GLY A 140 7.21 -1.34 -9.99
CA GLY A 140 7.84 -0.62 -11.11
C GLY A 140 6.98 -0.69 -12.38
N GLU A 141 6.48 -1.87 -12.73
CA GLU A 141 5.58 -2.07 -13.86
C GLU A 141 4.28 -1.28 -13.68
N PHE A 142 3.71 -1.27 -12.47
CA PHE A 142 2.54 -0.44 -12.13
C PHE A 142 2.79 1.05 -12.39
N GLN A 143 3.93 1.58 -11.92
CA GLN A 143 4.34 2.96 -12.18
C GLN A 143 4.56 3.24 -13.69
N ARG A 144 5.21 2.32 -14.40
CA ARG A 144 5.43 2.43 -15.85
C ARG A 144 4.11 2.46 -16.63
N LEU A 145 3.18 1.57 -16.32
CA LEU A 145 1.88 1.47 -17.01
C LEU A 145 0.96 2.67 -16.77
N LEU A 146 1.26 3.50 -15.76
CA LEU A 146 0.51 4.70 -15.41
C LEU A 146 1.26 6.00 -15.72
N THR A 147 2.39 5.92 -16.43
CA THR A 147 3.23 7.10 -16.71
C THR A 147 2.52 8.15 -17.57
N ASP A 148 1.61 7.72 -18.45
CA ASP A 148 0.79 8.58 -19.32
C ASP A 148 -0.60 8.89 -18.75
N TYR A 149 -0.95 8.35 -17.57
CA TYR A 149 -2.22 8.63 -16.91
C TYR A 149 -2.18 10.02 -16.24
N PRO A 150 -3.16 10.90 -16.47
CA PRO A 150 -3.21 12.22 -15.83
C PRO A 150 -3.57 12.10 -14.35
N ALA A 151 -2.55 12.10 -13.47
CA ALA A 151 -2.74 11.92 -12.02
C ALA A 151 -3.78 12.89 -11.43
N SER A 152 -3.89 14.12 -11.94
CA SER A 152 -4.88 15.12 -11.51
C SER A 152 -6.35 14.70 -11.71
N GLU A 153 -6.64 13.66 -12.49
CA GLU A 153 -7.99 13.11 -12.64
C GLU A 153 -8.38 12.17 -11.49
N LEU A 154 -7.42 11.74 -10.66
CA LEU A 154 -7.69 10.92 -9.48
C LEU A 154 -8.04 11.80 -8.28
N ALA A 155 -9.02 11.34 -7.50
CA ALA A 155 -9.34 11.95 -6.22
C ALA A 155 -8.25 11.60 -5.19
N GLU A 156 -7.97 12.53 -4.28
CA GLU A 156 -7.19 12.24 -3.08
C GLU A 156 -8.09 11.51 -2.06
N ILE A 157 -7.87 10.21 -1.88
CA ILE A 157 -8.74 9.35 -1.06
C ILE A 157 -8.56 9.62 0.42
N ILE A 158 -7.31 9.78 0.85
CA ILE A 158 -6.96 10.18 2.21
C ILE A 158 -6.11 11.44 2.10
N PRO A 159 -6.67 12.62 2.42
CA PRO A 159 -5.94 13.87 2.33
C PRO A 159 -4.63 13.83 3.12
N ASP A 160 -3.57 14.38 2.51
CA ASP A 160 -2.24 14.49 3.10
C ASP A 160 -1.65 13.13 3.53
N PHE A 161 -1.99 12.04 2.84
CA PHE A 161 -1.67 10.69 3.30
C PHE A 161 -0.20 10.50 3.65
N HIS A 162 0.67 10.77 2.66
CA HIS A 162 2.14 10.79 2.77
C HIS A 162 2.74 12.20 2.81
N ASN A 163 1.93 13.21 3.13
CA ASN A 163 2.44 14.57 3.33
C ASN A 163 3.08 14.68 4.72
N THR A 164 4.32 14.20 4.83
CA THR A 164 5.02 14.07 6.12
C THR A 164 5.17 15.42 6.85
N LEU A 165 5.19 16.54 6.13
CA LEU A 165 5.21 17.88 6.73
C LEU A 165 3.87 18.21 7.43
N ARG A 166 2.74 17.92 6.78
CA ARG A 166 1.41 18.08 7.38
C ARG A 166 1.20 17.10 8.53
N ARG A 167 1.66 15.86 8.39
CA ARG A 167 1.67 14.86 9.47
C ARG A 167 2.45 15.34 10.68
N PHE A 168 3.60 15.99 10.49
CA PHE A 168 4.36 16.58 11.59
C PHE A 168 3.58 17.67 12.33
N TYR A 169 2.87 18.55 11.62
CA TYR A 169 2.05 19.57 12.29
C TYR A 169 0.87 18.94 13.06
N ALA A 170 0.26 17.89 12.51
CA ALA A 170 -0.77 17.13 13.23
C ALA A 170 -0.23 16.45 14.49
N PHE A 171 0.98 15.87 14.42
CA PHE A 171 1.67 15.31 15.58
C PHE A 171 1.93 16.36 16.66
N VAL A 172 2.46 17.54 16.29
CA VAL A 172 2.69 18.64 17.24
C VAL A 172 1.38 19.07 17.91
N ALA A 173 0.28 19.14 17.16
CA ALA A 173 -1.04 19.46 17.73
C ALA A 173 -1.54 18.37 18.69
N SER A 174 -1.32 17.10 18.38
CA SER A 174 -1.65 15.97 19.26
C SER A 174 -0.83 16.00 20.55
N VAL A 175 0.48 16.24 20.47
CA VAL A 175 1.36 16.42 21.64
C VAL A 175 0.88 17.57 22.53
N ALA A 176 0.46 18.69 21.95
CA ALA A 176 -0.06 19.82 22.73
C ALA A 176 -1.42 19.52 23.39
N ALA A 177 -2.26 18.70 22.75
CA ALA A 177 -3.56 18.32 23.28
C ALA A 177 -3.49 17.23 24.35
N ASP A 178 -2.51 16.31 24.26
CA ASP A 178 -2.26 15.19 25.16
C ASP A 178 -3.55 14.48 25.61
N LYS A 179 -4.41 14.12 24.64
CA LYS A 179 -5.78 13.65 24.93
C LYS A 179 -5.83 12.45 25.88
N ALA A 180 -4.83 11.57 25.79
CA ALA A 180 -4.73 10.39 26.64
C ALA A 180 -3.83 10.57 27.89
N GLY A 181 -3.22 11.75 28.10
CA GLY A 181 -2.34 12.00 29.25
C GLY A 181 -1.02 11.21 29.21
N ARG A 182 -0.52 10.90 28.02
CA ARG A 182 0.62 9.99 27.75
C ARG A 182 1.90 10.74 27.40
N VAL A 183 1.82 12.00 26.99
CA VAL A 183 2.97 12.82 26.51
C VAL A 183 4.12 12.91 27.52
N ARG A 184 3.81 12.92 28.82
CA ARG A 184 4.81 12.97 29.90
C ARG A 184 5.82 11.82 29.92
N PHE A 185 5.61 10.76 29.13
CA PHE A 185 6.50 9.60 29.02
C PHE A 185 7.25 9.53 27.69
N LEU A 186 7.15 10.57 26.84
CA LEU A 186 7.51 10.52 25.41
C LEU A 186 8.55 11.57 25.02
N GLU A 187 9.37 12.06 25.95
CA GLU A 187 10.35 13.12 25.69
C GLU A 187 11.31 12.74 24.55
N ASP A 188 11.95 11.57 24.65
CA ASP A 188 12.90 11.06 23.64
C ASP A 188 12.23 10.85 22.27
N GLU A 189 11.01 10.32 22.25
CA GLU A 189 10.27 10.09 21.01
C GLU A 189 9.84 11.39 20.34
N ILE A 190 9.49 12.41 21.12
CA ILE A 190 9.15 13.74 20.59
C ILE A 190 10.40 14.40 20.01
N GLU A 191 11.51 14.44 20.75
CA GLU A 191 12.78 15.03 20.27
C GLU A 191 13.24 14.40 18.96
N PHE A 192 13.12 13.08 18.83
CA PHE A 192 13.47 12.34 17.63
C PHE A 192 12.85 12.94 16.35
N PHE A 193 11.56 13.29 16.37
CA PHE A 193 10.87 13.87 15.21
C PHE A 193 11.23 15.33 14.98
N PHE A 194 11.46 16.11 16.04
CA PHE A 194 11.89 17.50 15.90
C PHE A 194 13.26 17.60 15.23
N ASP A 195 14.20 16.75 15.62
CA ASP A 195 15.53 16.67 15.01
C ASP A 195 15.49 16.30 13.53
N ARG A 196 14.53 15.44 13.14
CA ARG A 196 14.43 14.87 11.80
C ARG A 196 13.42 15.58 10.89
N ARG A 197 12.70 16.58 11.39
CA ARG A 197 11.66 17.31 10.65
C ARG A 197 12.10 17.74 9.25
N ARG A 198 13.32 18.27 9.12
CA ARG A 198 13.83 18.74 7.83
C ARG A 198 14.03 17.60 6.83
N ALA A 199 14.64 16.50 7.27
CA ALA A 199 14.93 15.35 6.43
C ALA A 199 13.64 14.64 6.00
N MET A 200 12.76 14.31 6.94
CA MET A 200 11.52 13.59 6.62
C MET A 200 10.51 14.40 5.81
N SER A 201 10.64 15.73 5.73
CA SER A 201 9.75 16.59 4.93
C SER A 201 10.29 16.89 3.53
N GLU A 202 11.42 16.31 3.13
CA GLU A 202 12.10 16.68 1.88
C GLU A 202 11.28 16.34 0.63
N ILE A 203 10.68 15.14 0.59
CA ILE A 203 9.87 14.70 -0.56
C ILE A 203 8.62 15.57 -0.70
N ALA A 204 7.91 15.84 0.40
CA ALA A 204 6.74 16.72 0.40
C ALA A 204 7.07 18.12 -0.13
N LYS A 205 8.19 18.71 0.32
CA LYS A 205 8.65 20.02 -0.19
C LYS A 205 9.07 19.95 -1.66
N ALA A 206 9.68 18.86 -2.09
CA ALA A 206 10.10 18.69 -3.47
C ALA A 206 8.91 18.51 -4.42
N LEU A 207 7.81 17.91 -3.97
CA LEU A 207 6.51 17.93 -4.66
C LEU A 207 5.94 19.36 -4.71
N ASP A 208 5.84 20.04 -3.56
CA ASP A 208 5.29 21.41 -3.47
C ASP A 208 6.02 22.42 -4.38
N THR A 209 7.34 22.25 -4.54
CA THR A 209 8.19 23.11 -5.38
C THR A 209 8.28 22.66 -6.84
N GLY A 210 7.66 21.52 -7.20
CA GLY A 210 7.72 20.95 -8.54
C GLY A 210 9.07 20.34 -8.93
N ARG A 211 9.99 20.15 -7.97
CA ARG A 211 11.26 19.41 -8.19
C ARG A 211 10.99 17.93 -8.45
N LEU A 212 9.95 17.37 -7.81
CA LEU A 212 9.45 16.02 -8.08
C LEU A 212 8.13 16.10 -8.85
N PRO A 213 7.93 15.22 -9.85
CA PRO A 213 6.65 15.13 -10.53
C PRO A 213 5.60 14.49 -9.63
N VAL A 214 4.34 14.88 -9.81
CA VAL A 214 3.18 14.16 -9.28
C VAL A 214 2.89 12.98 -10.21
N ARG A 215 2.73 11.78 -9.64
CA ARG A 215 2.43 10.53 -10.35
C ARG A 215 1.20 9.87 -9.75
N VAL A 216 0.62 8.90 -10.44
CA VAL A 216 -0.31 7.96 -9.81
C VAL A 216 0.51 7.01 -8.94
N THR A 217 0.15 6.87 -7.67
CA THR A 217 0.85 6.00 -6.72
C THR A 217 -0.11 5.05 -6.05
N HIS A 218 0.41 3.92 -5.60
CA HIS A 218 -0.36 2.93 -4.85
C HIS A 218 -0.56 3.36 -3.39
N ASN A 219 0.48 3.90 -2.75
CA ASN A 219 0.52 4.36 -1.37
C ASN A 219 0.36 3.27 -0.28
N ASP A 220 0.37 1.98 -0.64
CA ASP A 220 0.39 0.86 0.33
C ASP A 220 1.07 -0.35 -0.30
N THR A 221 2.38 -0.26 -0.51
CA THR A 221 3.13 -1.19 -1.36
C THR A 221 3.75 -2.34 -0.57
N LYS A 222 2.99 -2.89 0.37
CA LYS A 222 3.39 -4.09 1.11
C LYS A 222 3.49 -5.29 0.20
N ILE A 223 4.34 -6.25 0.55
CA ILE A 223 4.56 -7.47 -0.23
C ILE A 223 3.26 -8.28 -0.44
N ASN A 224 2.34 -8.27 0.53
CA ASN A 224 1.06 -8.95 0.41
C ASN A 224 0.05 -8.24 -0.52
N ASN A 225 0.40 -7.08 -1.06
CA ASN A 225 -0.34 -6.41 -2.12
C ASN A 225 0.19 -6.78 -3.53
N VAL A 226 1.07 -7.78 -3.62
CA VAL A 226 1.54 -8.37 -4.87
C VAL A 226 1.17 -9.84 -4.92
N MET A 227 0.45 -10.23 -5.97
CA MET A 227 0.14 -11.63 -6.28
C MET A 227 1.30 -12.25 -7.06
N ILE A 228 1.91 -13.30 -6.51
CA ILE A 228 2.97 -14.09 -7.17
C ILE A 228 2.35 -15.37 -7.74
N ASP A 229 2.58 -15.64 -9.02
CA ASP A 229 2.10 -16.85 -9.69
C ASP A 229 2.76 -18.11 -9.12
N ASP A 230 1.95 -19.10 -8.74
CA ASP A 230 2.41 -20.28 -8.00
C ASP A 230 3.32 -21.19 -8.84
N GLU A 231 3.18 -21.16 -10.17
CA GLU A 231 3.95 -22.00 -11.09
C GLU A 231 5.27 -21.32 -11.49
N THR A 232 5.21 -20.06 -11.88
CA THR A 232 6.36 -19.34 -12.43
C THR A 232 7.17 -18.57 -11.39
N GLY A 233 6.60 -18.32 -10.21
CA GLY A 233 7.20 -17.48 -9.17
C GLY A 233 7.31 -16.01 -9.56
N ARG A 234 6.61 -15.57 -10.62
CA ARG A 234 6.63 -14.17 -11.09
C ARG A 234 5.48 -13.39 -10.50
N ALA A 235 5.70 -12.11 -10.20
CA ALA A 235 4.60 -11.22 -9.86
C ALA A 235 3.69 -10.99 -11.07
N ILE A 236 2.39 -11.13 -10.86
CA ILE A 236 1.39 -11.02 -11.93
C ILE A 236 0.40 -9.90 -11.72
N CYS A 237 0.04 -9.53 -10.48
CA CYS A 237 -1.00 -8.54 -10.21
C CYS A 237 -0.69 -7.75 -8.94
N VAL A 238 -0.88 -6.43 -8.98
CA VAL A 238 -0.90 -5.57 -7.80
C VAL A 238 -2.36 -5.41 -7.35
N ILE A 239 -2.61 -5.63 -6.07
CA ILE A 239 -3.95 -5.61 -5.45
C ILE A 239 -4.03 -4.56 -4.34
N ASP A 240 -5.20 -4.40 -3.73
CA ASP A 240 -5.46 -3.39 -2.68
C ASP A 240 -5.30 -1.93 -3.14
N LEU A 241 -6.02 -1.59 -4.20
CA LEU A 241 -5.94 -0.30 -4.89
C LEU A 241 -6.69 0.85 -4.19
N ASP A 242 -7.04 0.69 -2.90
CA ASP A 242 -7.91 1.65 -2.18
C ASP A 242 -7.25 3.00 -1.94
N THR A 243 -5.93 3.00 -1.82
CA THR A 243 -5.13 4.19 -1.61
C THR A 243 -4.49 4.68 -2.90
N VAL A 244 -4.91 4.17 -4.06
CA VAL A 244 -4.43 4.68 -5.35
C VAL A 244 -4.94 6.10 -5.58
N MET A 245 -4.01 7.04 -5.65
CA MET A 245 -4.26 8.48 -5.76
C MET A 245 -2.99 9.21 -6.22
N PRO A 246 -3.01 10.54 -6.41
CA PRO A 246 -1.81 11.30 -6.75
C PRO A 246 -0.78 11.28 -5.62
N GLY A 247 0.51 11.16 -5.98
CA GLY A 247 1.62 11.14 -5.03
C GLY A 247 2.99 11.17 -5.72
N SER A 248 4.00 10.65 -5.04
CA SER A 248 5.36 10.45 -5.58
C SER A 248 5.69 8.97 -5.63
N ALA A 249 6.29 8.49 -6.73
CA ALA A 249 6.79 7.11 -6.83
C ALA A 249 7.77 6.75 -5.70
N LEU A 250 8.36 7.75 -5.05
CA LEU A 250 9.21 7.58 -3.88
C LEU A 250 8.46 7.07 -2.65
N TYR A 251 7.17 7.39 -2.50
CA TYR A 251 6.37 6.86 -1.40
C TYR A 251 6.13 5.36 -1.55
N ASP A 252 5.73 4.91 -2.74
CA ASP A 252 5.62 3.50 -3.10
C ASP A 252 6.96 2.77 -2.91
N PHE A 253 8.05 3.32 -3.44
CA PHE A 253 9.38 2.73 -3.26
C PHE A 253 9.77 2.63 -1.77
N GLY A 254 9.51 3.70 -1.01
CA GLY A 254 9.87 3.80 0.41
C GLY A 254 9.09 2.82 1.28
N ASP A 255 7.77 2.72 1.10
CA ASP A 255 6.93 1.86 1.95
C ASP A 255 7.13 0.37 1.67
N ALA A 256 7.36 0.01 0.40
CA ALA A 256 7.68 -1.38 0.04
C ALA A 256 8.96 -1.86 0.73
N ILE A 257 10.01 -1.02 0.74
CA ILE A 257 11.27 -1.34 1.39
C ILE A 257 11.14 -1.30 2.91
N ARG A 258 10.50 -0.28 3.47
CA ARG A 258 10.31 -0.16 4.92
C ARG A 258 9.63 -1.41 5.48
N SER A 259 8.57 -1.89 4.83
CA SER A 259 7.85 -3.08 5.27
C SER A 259 8.56 -4.39 4.94
N GLY A 260 9.12 -4.53 3.74
CA GLY A 260 9.65 -5.81 3.25
C GLY A 260 11.13 -6.07 3.56
N ALA A 261 11.93 -5.03 3.84
CA ALA A 261 13.37 -5.17 4.10
C ALA A 261 13.75 -4.98 5.58
N SER A 262 12.77 -4.87 6.49
CA SER A 262 13.03 -4.89 7.94
C SER A 262 13.36 -6.31 8.39
N THR A 263 14.42 -6.48 9.19
CA THR A 263 14.82 -7.78 9.76
C THR A 263 13.95 -8.25 10.93
N ALA A 264 13.00 -7.42 11.35
CA ALA A 264 12.09 -7.70 12.46
C ALA A 264 10.65 -7.29 12.13
N ALA A 265 9.70 -7.90 12.82
CA ALA A 265 8.29 -7.52 12.75
C ALA A 265 8.08 -6.07 13.20
N GLU A 266 7.01 -5.43 12.71
CA GLU A 266 6.70 -4.01 12.99
C GLU A 266 6.40 -3.74 14.48
N ASP A 267 6.01 -4.78 15.23
CA ASP A 267 5.75 -4.76 16.68
C ASP A 267 6.83 -5.48 17.51
N GLU A 268 8.03 -5.73 16.95
CA GLU A 268 9.16 -6.27 17.72
C GLU A 268 9.59 -5.29 18.82
N THR A 269 9.76 -5.83 20.03
CA THR A 269 10.10 -5.08 21.25
C THR A 269 11.61 -5.04 21.49
N ASP A 270 12.35 -6.06 21.01
CA ASP A 270 13.81 -6.05 21.00
C ASP A 270 14.35 -5.26 19.80
N LEU A 271 14.56 -3.96 20.03
CA LEU A 271 15.02 -3.01 19.00
C LEU A 271 16.41 -3.36 18.44
N SER A 272 17.21 -4.20 19.11
CA SER A 272 18.52 -4.62 18.59
C SER A 272 18.42 -5.51 17.35
N LYS A 273 17.24 -6.10 17.11
CA LYS A 273 16.94 -6.91 15.92
C LYS A 273 16.41 -6.09 14.76
N VAL A 274 16.08 -4.81 14.96
CA VAL A 274 15.48 -3.95 13.95
C VAL A 274 16.59 -3.32 13.12
N SER A 275 16.72 -3.77 11.88
CA SER A 275 17.71 -3.30 10.91
C SER A 275 17.12 -3.39 9.50
N LEU A 276 17.59 -2.55 8.58
CA LEU A 276 17.35 -2.67 7.16
C LEU A 276 18.32 -3.71 6.57
N ASP A 277 17.78 -4.75 5.92
CA ASP A 277 18.55 -5.71 5.13
C ASP A 277 18.93 -5.11 3.77
N LEU A 278 20.22 -4.85 3.57
CA LEU A 278 20.74 -4.26 2.32
C LEU A 278 20.64 -5.20 1.12
N ASN A 279 20.62 -6.52 1.32
CA ASN A 279 20.43 -7.47 0.23
C ASN A 279 18.99 -7.41 -0.28
N LEU A 280 18.02 -7.36 0.63
CA LEU A 280 16.61 -7.18 0.26
C LEU A 280 16.39 -5.81 -0.39
N PHE A 281 16.96 -4.75 0.18
CA PHE A 281 16.96 -3.43 -0.45
C PHE A 281 17.49 -3.47 -1.90
N GLU A 282 18.62 -4.15 -2.13
CA GLU A 282 19.22 -4.29 -3.46
C GLU A 282 18.31 -5.08 -4.42
N LEU A 283 17.73 -6.20 -3.98
CA LEU A 283 16.84 -7.02 -4.80
C LEU A 283 15.60 -6.24 -5.25
N PHE A 284 14.92 -5.56 -4.33
CA PHE A 284 13.76 -4.72 -4.67
C PHE A 284 14.15 -3.56 -5.58
N THR A 285 15.23 -2.85 -5.25
CA THR A 285 15.74 -1.73 -6.05
C THR A 285 16.03 -2.14 -7.48
N ARG A 286 16.67 -3.30 -7.66
CA ARG A 286 16.95 -3.87 -8.99
C ARG A 286 15.66 -4.20 -9.74
N GLY A 287 14.69 -4.84 -9.09
CA GLY A 287 13.38 -5.16 -9.69
C GLY A 287 12.64 -3.90 -10.13
N PHE A 288 12.54 -2.92 -9.24
CA PHE A 288 11.83 -1.66 -9.49
C PHE A 288 12.47 -0.87 -10.62
N LEU A 289 13.78 -0.62 -10.56
CA LEU A 289 14.48 0.14 -11.61
C LEU A 289 14.54 -0.60 -12.95
N SER A 290 14.39 -1.92 -12.99
CA SER A 290 14.30 -2.66 -14.26
C SER A 290 13.09 -2.24 -15.10
N GLU A 291 12.04 -1.69 -14.47
CA GLU A 291 10.83 -1.22 -15.15
C GLU A 291 10.79 0.30 -15.33
N VAL A 292 11.36 1.09 -14.42
CA VAL A 292 11.14 2.56 -14.39
C VAL A 292 12.38 3.42 -14.56
N LYS A 293 13.58 2.86 -14.70
CA LYS A 293 14.83 3.67 -14.77
C LYS A 293 14.80 4.77 -15.84
N ASP A 294 14.16 4.51 -16.99
CA ASP A 294 14.10 5.44 -18.12
C ASP A 294 12.97 6.48 -17.97
N ILE A 295 12.14 6.36 -16.93
CA ILE A 295 10.94 7.18 -16.67
C ILE A 295 11.15 8.08 -15.45
N LEU A 296 11.95 7.64 -14.48
CA LEU A 296 12.26 8.42 -13.29
C LEU A 296 13.18 9.59 -13.63
N THR A 297 12.88 10.73 -13.04
CA THR A 297 13.73 11.91 -13.10
C THR A 297 15.01 11.70 -12.27
N PRO A 298 16.09 12.47 -12.55
CA PRO A 298 17.29 12.42 -11.72
C PRO A 298 17.03 12.73 -10.24
N ALA A 299 16.08 13.63 -9.95
CA ALA A 299 15.70 13.99 -8.59
C ALA A 299 14.98 12.84 -7.86
N GLU A 300 14.16 12.06 -8.56
CA GLU A 300 13.55 10.85 -8.00
C GLU A 300 14.64 9.83 -7.65
N ILE A 301 15.53 9.51 -8.60
CA ILE A 301 16.63 8.55 -8.38
C ILE A 301 17.54 8.98 -7.22
N GLU A 302 17.84 10.27 -7.11
CA GLU A 302 18.61 10.84 -6.00
C GLU A 302 17.95 10.60 -4.64
N LEU A 303 16.62 10.74 -4.57
CA LEU A 303 15.87 10.70 -3.31
C LEU A 303 15.36 9.30 -2.93
N MET A 304 15.54 8.27 -3.76
CA MET A 304 15.12 6.89 -3.47
C MET A 304 15.57 6.37 -2.08
N PRO A 305 16.86 6.46 -1.67
CA PRO A 305 17.24 6.03 -0.32
C PRO A 305 16.57 6.84 0.79
N ARG A 306 16.37 8.15 0.58
CA ARG A 306 15.74 9.04 1.56
C ARG A 306 14.23 8.80 1.69
N SER A 307 13.60 8.21 0.68
CA SER A 307 12.17 7.92 0.76
C SER A 307 11.85 6.78 1.73
N VAL A 308 12.74 5.78 1.82
CA VAL A 308 12.65 4.72 2.84
C VAL A 308 12.72 5.32 4.25
N HIS A 309 13.66 6.24 4.49
CA HIS A 309 13.77 6.99 5.74
C HIS A 309 12.52 7.82 6.03
N THR A 310 12.04 8.55 5.03
CA THR A 310 10.85 9.41 5.14
C THR A 310 9.63 8.61 5.56
N ILE A 311 9.38 7.47 4.91
CA ILE A 311 8.22 6.61 5.20
C ILE A 311 8.37 5.91 6.56
N ALA A 312 9.58 5.49 6.96
CA ALA A 312 9.82 4.97 8.30
C ALA A 312 9.52 6.01 9.39
N CYS A 313 10.02 7.26 9.23
CA CYS A 313 9.71 8.36 10.15
C CYS A 313 8.23 8.72 10.16
N GLU A 314 7.59 8.78 8.99
CA GLU A 314 6.17 9.10 8.89
C GLU A 314 5.31 8.07 9.62
N LEU A 315 5.56 6.78 9.39
CA LEU A 315 4.78 5.73 10.02
C LEU A 315 5.02 5.68 11.54
N ALA A 316 6.27 5.85 11.98
CA ALA A 316 6.60 5.99 13.40
C ALA A 316 5.80 7.14 14.05
N MET A 317 5.76 8.29 13.38
CA MET A 317 5.04 9.47 13.85
C MET A 317 3.53 9.24 13.88
N ARG A 318 2.98 8.53 12.88
CA ARG A 318 1.55 8.16 12.85
C ARG A 318 1.19 7.23 14.01
N PHE A 319 2.01 6.22 14.30
CA PHE A 319 1.80 5.36 15.47
C PHE A 319 1.88 6.13 16.78
N LEU A 320 2.89 7.01 16.94
CA LEU A 320 3.02 7.79 18.17
C LEU A 320 1.87 8.79 18.34
N THR A 321 1.43 9.44 17.26
CA THR A 321 0.27 10.34 17.27
C THR A 321 -0.98 9.57 17.70
N ASP A 322 -1.22 8.38 17.14
CA ASP A 322 -2.36 7.55 17.52
C ASP A 322 -2.28 7.10 18.98
N TYR A 323 -1.08 6.76 19.46
CA TYR A 323 -0.87 6.46 20.88
C TYR A 323 -1.19 7.66 21.80
N ILE A 324 -0.80 8.89 21.43
CA ILE A 324 -1.10 10.11 22.21
C ILE A 324 -2.60 10.41 22.19
N ASP A 325 -3.26 10.16 21.07
CA ASP A 325 -4.68 10.43 20.87
C ASP A 325 -5.61 9.35 21.46
N GLY A 326 -5.08 8.22 21.91
CA GLY A 326 -5.83 7.14 22.57
C GLY A 326 -6.18 5.95 21.68
N ASP A 327 -5.35 5.65 20.68
CA ASP A 327 -5.40 4.44 19.83
C ASP A 327 -6.70 4.33 19.00
N LEU A 328 -7.01 5.39 18.25
CA LEU A 328 -8.28 5.57 17.53
C LEU A 328 -8.22 5.13 16.05
N TYR A 329 -7.00 5.01 15.49
CA TYR A 329 -6.78 4.74 14.07
C TYR A 329 -6.30 3.29 13.84
N PHE A 330 -5.22 2.87 14.50
CA PHE A 330 -4.64 1.55 14.32
C PHE A 330 -5.22 0.54 15.31
N ARG A 331 -5.46 -0.68 14.84
CA ARG A 331 -5.86 -1.77 15.75
C ARG A 331 -4.71 -2.12 16.69
N ILE A 332 -5.00 -2.11 17.99
CA ILE A 332 -4.07 -2.46 19.06
C ILE A 332 -4.39 -3.84 19.68
N ARG A 333 -3.36 -4.49 20.23
CA ARG A 333 -3.47 -5.75 20.99
C ARG A 333 -3.23 -5.53 22.48
N THR A 334 -2.42 -4.53 22.81
CA THR A 334 -2.08 -4.09 24.16
C THR A 334 -2.16 -2.57 24.22
N PRO A 335 -2.32 -1.97 25.42
CA PRO A 335 -2.42 -0.50 25.57
C PRO A 335 -1.19 0.29 25.08
N ASP A 336 -0.04 -0.37 24.93
CA ASP A 336 1.24 0.22 24.50
C ASP A 336 1.63 -0.18 23.06
N HIS A 337 0.77 -0.91 22.34
CA HIS A 337 1.12 -1.52 21.05
C HIS A 337 1.58 -0.49 20.01
N ASN A 338 0.91 0.67 19.92
CA ASN A 338 1.31 1.73 19.00
C ASN A 338 2.63 2.40 19.43
N LEU A 339 2.92 2.50 20.73
CA LEU A 339 4.22 2.99 21.21
C LEU A 339 5.36 2.04 20.83
N VAL A 340 5.13 0.72 20.97
CA VAL A 340 6.09 -0.31 20.54
C VAL A 340 6.38 -0.18 19.04
N ARG A 341 5.34 -0.08 18.22
CA ARG A 341 5.49 0.11 16.77
C ARG A 341 6.20 1.41 16.41
N ALA A 342 5.88 2.51 17.09
CA ALA A 342 6.57 3.78 16.90
C ALA A 342 8.08 3.64 17.15
N ARG A 343 8.47 3.06 18.30
CA ARG A 343 9.88 2.84 18.66
C ARG A 343 10.61 1.92 17.69
N ASN A 344 9.93 0.86 17.22
CA ASN A 344 10.44 -0.03 16.20
C ASN A 344 10.76 0.72 14.90
N GLN A 345 9.81 1.50 14.38
CA GLN A 345 10.02 2.28 13.16
C GLN A 345 11.05 3.42 13.34
N MET A 346 11.18 3.99 14.54
CA MET A 346 12.26 4.93 14.86
C MET A 346 13.63 4.25 14.85
N ALA A 347 13.74 3.02 15.38
CA ALA A 347 14.98 2.24 15.33
C ALA A 347 15.38 1.93 13.87
N LEU A 348 14.41 1.50 13.05
CA LEU A 348 14.62 1.30 11.62
C LEU A 348 15.07 2.58 10.92
N ALA A 349 14.44 3.73 11.21
CA ALA A 349 14.85 5.02 10.64
C ALA A 349 16.30 5.41 11.01
N LYS A 350 16.74 5.16 12.25
CA LYS A 350 18.14 5.39 12.67
C LYS A 350 19.12 4.47 11.93
N ASP A 351 18.76 3.21 11.74
CA ASP A 351 19.58 2.27 10.99
C ASP A 351 19.68 2.65 9.49
N ILE A 352 18.56 3.07 8.90
CA ILE A 352 18.54 3.62 7.53
C ILE A 352 19.47 4.83 7.40
N GLU A 353 19.42 5.77 8.35
CA GLU A 353 20.32 6.94 8.38
C GLU A 353 21.79 6.55 8.31
N ALA A 354 22.19 5.52 9.07
CA ALA A 354 23.55 5.01 9.08
C ALA A 354 23.96 4.36 7.74
N LYS A 355 23.00 3.80 7.00
CA LYS A 355 23.22 3.04 5.75
C LYS A 355 22.94 3.83 4.47
N LEU A 356 22.52 5.09 4.55
CA LEU A 356 22.15 5.91 3.39
C LEU A 356 23.21 5.93 2.28
N ALA A 357 24.50 5.94 2.63
CA ALA A 357 25.59 5.95 1.66
C ALA A 357 25.66 4.63 0.85
N GLU A 358 25.47 3.49 1.51
CA GLU A 358 25.45 2.16 0.89
C GLU A 358 24.22 2.01 0.00
N MET A 359 23.05 2.42 0.49
CA MET A 359 21.81 2.44 -0.26
C MET A 359 21.93 3.31 -1.53
N GLN A 360 22.57 4.48 -1.42
CA GLN A 360 22.81 5.36 -2.56
C GLN A 360 23.73 4.72 -3.60
N ALA A 361 24.75 3.97 -3.17
CA ALA A 361 25.64 3.25 -4.08
C ALA A 361 24.89 2.16 -4.84
N ILE A 362 24.02 1.41 -4.16
CA ILE A 362 23.16 0.39 -4.77
C ILE A 362 22.19 1.02 -5.80
N VAL A 363 21.50 2.12 -5.46
CA VAL A 363 20.62 2.80 -6.41
C VAL A 363 21.39 3.26 -7.65
N ARG A 364 22.57 3.86 -7.47
CA ARG A 364 23.41 4.31 -8.60
C ARG A 364 23.90 3.18 -9.49
N LYS A 365 24.16 2.00 -8.93
CA LYS A 365 24.55 0.80 -9.68
C LYS A 365 23.47 0.41 -10.70
N TYR A 366 22.21 0.44 -10.30
CA TYR A 366 21.09 0.02 -11.16
C TYR A 366 20.44 1.15 -11.96
N ALA A 367 20.62 2.41 -11.57
CA ALA A 367 20.18 3.55 -12.36
C ALA A 367 21.08 3.86 -13.58
N ARG A 368 22.31 3.32 -13.61
CA ARG A 368 23.29 3.52 -14.71
C ARG A 368 23.43 2.32 -15.65
N ALA A 369 22.96 1.15 -15.22
CA ALA A 369 22.95 -0.09 -16.00
C ALA A 369 21.66 -0.17 -16.82
#